data_AF-A0A496XIZ2-F1
#
_entry.id   AF-A0A496XIZ2-F1
#
_cell.length_a   1.000
_cell.length_b   1.000
_cell.length_c   1.000
_cell.angle_alpha   90.00
_cell.angle_beta   90.00
_cell.angle_gamma   90.00
#
_symmetry.space_group_name_H-M   'P 1'
#
loop_
_entity.id
_entity.type
_entity.pdbx_description
1 polymer ?
#
loop_
_entity_poly.entity_id
_entity_poly.type
_entity_poly.pdbx_seq_one_letter_code
_entity_poly.pdbx_strand_id
1 'polypeptide(L)' 'MNNIIIGGRLKFDYTNWKGKKATREIIVECVEYGFTEFHEQSQWLLRGFCLEKNETRSFAMRDITNIRNIR' A
#
# COMPACT_ATOMS: atom_id res chain seq x y z
N MET A 1 -14.98 4.95 -9.36
CA MET A 1 -13.64 5.32 -8.86
C MET A 1 -13.58 4.94 -7.39
N ASN A 2 -12.54 4.24 -6.94
CA ASN A 2 -12.38 3.92 -5.52
C ASN A 2 -11.62 5.06 -4.84
N ASN A 3 -12.27 5.73 -3.89
CA ASN A 3 -11.62 6.77 -3.10
C ASN A 3 -10.72 6.13 -2.05
N ILE A 4 -9.50 6.64 -1.90
CA ILE A 4 -8.60 6.31 -0.79
C ILE A 4 -8.92 7.29 0.34
N ILE A 5 -9.32 6.77 1.49
CA ILE A 5 -9.74 7.58 2.65
C ILE A 5 -8.74 7.33 3.78
N ILE A 6 -8.19 8.39 4.37
CA ILE A 6 -7.31 8.29 5.55
C ILE A 6 -8.09 7.69 6.72
N GLY A 7 -7.50 6.71 7.41
CA GLY A 7 -8.16 5.88 8.41
C GLY A 7 -9.10 4.81 7.85
N GLY A 8 -9.37 4.83 6.54
CA GLY A 8 -10.16 3.80 5.87
C GLY A 8 -9.39 2.49 5.68
N ARG A 9 -10.13 1.39 5.47
CA ARG A 9 -9.55 0.07 5.20
C ARG A 9 -9.52 -0.21 3.70
N LEU A 10 -8.37 -0.65 3.22
CA LEU A 10 -8.16 -1.06 1.84
C LEU A 10 -7.71 -2.50 1.75
N LYS A 11 -8.18 -3.18 0.70
CA LYS A 11 -7.68 -4.48 0.26
C LYS A 11 -7.19 -4.40 -1.18
N PHE A 12 -6.01 -4.94 -1.45
CA PHE A 12 -5.40 -4.90 -2.78
C PHE A 12 -4.39 -6.03 -2.99
N ASP A 13 -4.07 -6.33 -4.25
CA ASP A 13 -2.96 -7.20 -4.60
C ASP A 13 -1.68 -6.38 -4.80
N TYR A 14 -0.57 -6.86 -4.28
CA TYR A 14 0.71 -6.16 -4.27
C TYR A 14 1.85 -7.07 -4.70
N THR A 15 2.70 -6.60 -5.61
CA THR A 15 3.98 -7.22 -5.93
C THR A 15 5.09 -6.46 -5.23
N ASN A 16 5.83 -7.10 -4.32
CA ASN A 16 6.93 -6.42 -3.64
C ASN A 16 8.21 -6.35 -4.49
N TRP A 17 9.22 -5.63 -4.00
CA TRP A 17 10.53 -5.50 -4.65
C TRP A 17 11.26 -6.85 -4.89
N LYS A 18 10.87 -7.93 -4.19
CA LYS A 18 11.37 -9.30 -4.42
C LYS A 18 10.56 -10.07 -5.47
N GLY A 19 9.64 -9.43 -6.18
CA GLY A 19 8.73 -10.06 -7.15
C GLY A 19 7.64 -10.94 -6.53
N LYS A 20 7.49 -10.96 -5.20
CA LYS A 20 6.47 -11.79 -4.53
C LYS A 20 5.13 -11.08 -4.52
N LYS A 21 4.11 -11.79 -5.03
CA LYS A 21 2.72 -11.35 -5.02
C LYS A 21 2.03 -11.74 -3.72
N ALA A 22 1.20 -10.86 -3.20
CA ALA A 22 0.28 -11.17 -2.12
C ALA A 22 -0.87 -10.16 -2.07
N THR A 23 -2.01 -10.58 -1.55
CA THR A 23 -3.08 -9.66 -1.16
C THR A 23 -2.73 -9.02 0.18
N ARG A 24 -3.05 -7.74 0.33
CA ARG A 24 -2.79 -6.96 1.55
C ARG A 24 -4.05 -6.28 2.01
N GLU A 25 -4.17 -6.19 3.32
CA GLU A 25 -5.18 -5.42 4.01
C GLU A 25 -4.50 -4.40 4.92
N ILE A 26 -4.86 -3.12 4.74
CA ILE A 26 -4.24 -2.02 5.48
C ILE A 26 -5.29 -1.05 6.02
N ILE A 27 -4.93 -0.34 7.09
CA ILE A 27 -5.56 0.92 7.48
C ILE A 27 -4.72 2.05 6.90
N VAL A 28 -5.32 2.92 6.08
CA VAL A 28 -4.61 3.98 5.35
C VAL A 28 -4.14 5.06 6.31
N GLU A 29 -2.86 5.42 6.25
CA GLU A 29 -2.30 6.54 7.00
C GLU A 29 -2.12 7.79 6.13
N CYS A 30 -1.50 7.64 4.95
CA CYS A 30 -1.31 8.74 4.00
C CYS A 30 -0.96 8.23 2.59
N VAL A 31 -0.99 9.16 1.63
CA VAL A 31 -0.38 9.01 0.31
C VAL A 31 0.71 10.08 0.20
N GLU A 32 1.91 9.67 -0.18
CA GLU A 32 3.07 10.57 -0.27
C GLU A 32 3.89 10.27 -1.53
N TYR A 33 4.59 11.29 -2.04
CA TYR A 33 5.57 11.13 -3.10
C TYR A 33 6.97 11.13 -2.49
N GLY A 34 7.72 10.04 -2.68
CA GLY A 34 9.02 9.88 -2.04
C GLY A 34 9.73 8.60 -2.42
N PHE A 35 10.81 8.29 -1.71
CA PHE A 35 11.62 7.10 -1.87
C PHE A 35 11.85 6.45 -0.49
N THR A 36 12.18 5.17 -0.47
CA THR A 36 12.51 4.42 0.77
C THR A 36 13.72 3.54 0.50
N GLU A 37 14.30 2.92 1.54
CA GLU A 37 15.35 1.91 1.38
C GLU A 37 14.92 0.72 0.49
N PHE A 38 13.62 0.46 0.35
CA PHE A 38 13.07 -0.59 -0.51
C PHE A 38 12.56 -0.06 -1.86
N HIS A 39 12.54 1.25 -2.05
CA HIS A 39 12.00 1.96 -3.21
C HIS A 39 12.94 3.12 -3.54
N GLU A 40 14.09 2.81 -4.12
CA GLU A 40 15.18 3.78 -4.38
C GLU A 40 14.81 4.85 -5.42
N GLN A 41 13.81 4.59 -6.25
CA GLN A 41 13.26 5.56 -7.19
C GLN A 41 12.04 6.25 -6.60
N SER A 42 12.04 7.58 -6.64
CA SER A 42 10.92 8.42 -6.20
C SER A 42 9.64 8.05 -6.95
N GLN A 43 8.58 7.78 -6.20
CA GLN A 43 7.27 7.38 -6.73
C GLN A 43 6.16 7.66 -5.71
N TRP A 44 4.91 7.47 -6.12
CA TRP A 44 3.77 7.52 -5.21
C TRP A 44 3.73 6.28 -4.32
N LEU A 45 3.70 6.52 -3.01
CA LEU A 45 3.63 5.51 -1.96
C LEU A 45 2.29 5.62 -1.24
N LEU A 46 1.66 4.47 -1.03
CA LEU A 46 0.54 4.32 -0.11
C LEU A 46 1.11 3.83 1.22
N ARG A 47 1.00 4.63 2.28
CA ARG A 47 1.44 4.23 3.62
C ARG A 47 0.24 3.82 4.46
N GLY A 48 0.39 2.74 5.20
CA GLY A 48 -0.65 2.30 6.13
C GLY A 48 -0.24 1.15 7.03
N PHE A 49 -1.04 0.94 8.06
CA PHE A 49 -0.86 -0.16 9.02
C PHE A 49 -1.33 -1.47 8.40
N CYS A 50 -0.42 -2.40 8.15
CA CYS A 50 -0.69 -3.69 7.52
C CYS A 50 -1.16 -4.72 8.56
N LEU A 51 -2.42 -5.16 8.44
CA LEU A 51 -3.05 -6.04 9.44
C LEU A 51 -2.40 -7.42 9.53
N GLU A 52 -1.96 -7.98 8.39
CA GLU A 52 -1.31 -9.29 8.34
C GLU A 52 0.10 -9.29 8.96
N LYS A 53 0.78 -8.14 8.92
CA LYS A 53 2.15 -7.99 9.41
C LYS A 53 2.23 -7.29 10.76
N ASN A 54 1.13 -6.71 11.21
CA ASN A 54 1.01 -5.94 12.45
C ASN A 54 2.06 -4.81 12.55
N GLU A 55 2.29 -4.12 11.42
CA GLU A 55 3.26 -3.02 11.32
C GLU A 55 2.88 -2.03 10.20
N THR A 56 3.33 -0.78 10.32
CA THR A 56 3.17 0.24 9.27
C THR A 56 4.14 -0.04 8.12
N ARG A 57 3.64 0.00 6.88
CA ARG A 57 4.42 -0.22 5.67
C ARG A 57 4.05 0.81 4.59
N SER A 58 5.03 1.10 3.74
CA SER A 58 4.84 1.84 2.50
C SER A 58 4.76 0.86 1.33
N PHE A 59 3.80 1.09 0.43
CA PHE A 59 3.55 0.27 -0.75
C PHE A 59 3.70 1.14 -2.00
N ALA A 60 4.58 0.74 -2.92
CA ALA A 60 4.68 1.38 -4.23
C ALA A 60 3.35 1.28 -4.98
N MET A 61 2.70 2.41 -5.25
CA MET A 61 1.37 2.40 -5.88
C MET A 61 1.37 1.83 -7.29
N ARG A 62 2.51 1.88 -7.99
CA ARG A 62 2.68 1.26 -9.31
C ARG A 62 2.51 -0.26 -9.27
N ASP A 63 2.80 -0.88 -8.13
CA ASP A 63 2.75 -2.34 -7.95
C ASP A 63 1.45 -2.81 -7.25
N ILE A 64 0.48 -1.90 -7.07
CA ILE A 64 -0.84 -2.17 -6.51
C ILE A 64 -1.83 -2.47 -7.64
N THR A 65 -2.61 -3.54 -7.50
CA THR A 65 -3.70 -3.91 -8.40
C THR A 65 -4.93 -4.35 -7.61
N ASN A 66 -6.11 -4.41 -8.27
CA ASN A 66 -7.37 -4.87 -7.66
C ASN A 66 -7.76 -4.15 -6.35
N ILE A 67 -7.38 -2.88 -6.21
CA ILE A 67 -7.65 -2.08 -5.02
C ILE A 67 -9.14 -1.87 -4.80
N ARG A 68 -9.61 -2.08 -3.57
CA ARG A 68 -10.99 -1.84 -3.15
C ARG A 68 -11.09 -1.45 -1.68
N ASN A 69 -12.08 -0.63 -1.37
CA ASN A 69 -12.48 -0.34 0.00
C ASN A 69 -13.15 -1.57 0.61
N ILE A 70 -12.91 -1.79 1.90
CA ILE A 70 -13.55 -2.85 2.68
C ILE A 70 -14.16 -2.25 3.95
N ARG A 71 -15.18 -2.92 4.49
CA ARG A 71 -15.88 -2.51 5.71
C ARG A 71 -15.13 -2.93 6.97
#